data_AF-A0A5C0SKQ4-F1
#
_entry.id   AF-A0A5C0SKQ4-F1
#
_cell.length_a   1.000
_cell.length_b   1.000
_cell.length_c   1.000
_cell.angle_alpha   90.00
_cell.angle_beta   90.00
_cell.angle_gamma   90.00
#
_symmetry.space_group_name_H-M   'P 1'
#
loop_
_entity.id
_entity.type
_entity.pdbx_description
1 polymer ?
#
loop_
_entity_poly.entity_id
_entity_poly.type
_entity_poly.pdbx_seq_one_letter_code
_entity_poly.pdbx_strand_id
1 'polypeptide(L)'
;MRTALVAVLLASALCFISVVQATPTWLKPGTYVTYAVVVPKDARFGTNSVMVKLDMLNERSFEALYPYLVKAEGRNVSRDENYVTALWPTGTSYLTFRVLSVDNNTAKILVRLELHDVAIERPDLANASVLVLSEVLTLDLRTGAYVINGTPVGRPSFFVDPSFPPGPGAVLLNVTVPEGGNWVMRVKNLSYSRYRDFEVLTHLRAFHPPFIYLESDVVGFNLHGPDYSFSGGTAFSALYDPSTGLMIASDMFSTPPELVLMGVVSSTMEDVNASRALRKLLAENSNRRWLQGWNLYATNVEFRDEGPFERPGSPLVYYFALSVLIAIAVGIRDLWRWVR
;
A
#
# COMPACT_ATOMS: atom_id res chain seq x y z
N MET A 1 25.51 -18.12 43.65
CA MET A 1 26.20 -17.09 42.83
C MET A 1 26.31 -17.44 41.34
N ARG A 2 26.66 -18.68 40.93
CA ARG A 2 26.78 -19.02 39.49
C ARG A 2 25.48 -18.96 38.68
N THR A 3 24.33 -19.24 39.30
CA THR A 3 23.01 -19.25 38.63
C THR A 3 22.43 -17.84 38.41
N ALA A 4 22.68 -16.90 39.33
CA ALA A 4 22.26 -15.51 39.17
C ALA A 4 23.00 -14.80 38.03
N LEU A 5 24.28 -15.14 37.82
CA LEU A 5 25.07 -14.57 36.73
C LEU A 5 24.58 -15.04 35.35
N VAL A 6 24.12 -16.29 35.23
CA VAL A 6 23.55 -16.84 33.99
C VAL A 6 22.20 -16.21 33.65
N ALA A 7 21.35 -15.96 34.65
CA ALA A 7 20.07 -15.27 34.43
C ALA A 7 20.24 -13.81 34.00
N VAL A 8 21.21 -13.10 34.57
CA VAL A 8 21.54 -11.71 34.18
C VAL A 8 22.19 -11.67 32.79
N LEU A 9 23.04 -12.64 32.44
CA LEU A 9 23.61 -12.76 31.09
C LEU A 9 22.56 -13.11 30.03
N LEU A 10 21.58 -13.97 30.32
CA LEU A 10 20.47 -14.25 29.42
C LEU A 10 19.55 -13.03 29.24
N ALA A 11 19.24 -12.30 30.32
CA ALA A 11 18.43 -11.09 30.26
C ALA A 11 19.16 -9.96 29.52
N SER A 12 20.48 -9.86 29.66
CA SER A 12 21.31 -8.88 28.94
C SER A 12 21.48 -9.23 27.47
N ALA A 13 21.59 -10.52 27.13
CA ALA A 13 21.65 -10.98 25.74
C ALA A 13 20.33 -10.74 24.98
N LEU A 14 19.19 -10.70 25.68
CA LEU A 14 17.89 -10.35 25.09
C LEU A 14 17.71 -8.83 24.88
N CYS A 15 18.48 -7.98 25.54
CA CYS A 15 18.37 -6.52 25.42
C CYS A 15 19.23 -5.90 24.30
N PHE A 16 20.11 -6.68 23.65
CA PHE A 16 21.00 -6.19 22.58
C PHE A 16 20.78 -6.86 21.22
N ILE A 17 19.61 -7.47 21.00
CA ILE A 17 19.18 -7.74 19.63
C ILE A 17 18.68 -6.40 19.09
N SER A 18 19.57 -5.62 18.48
CA SER A 18 19.16 -4.57 17.56
C SER A 18 18.12 -5.18 16.64
N VAL A 19 16.87 -4.70 16.74
CA VAL A 19 15.74 -5.14 15.92
C VAL A 19 16.09 -4.76 14.49
N VAL A 20 16.81 -5.64 13.80
CA VAL A 20 16.89 -5.61 12.35
C VAL A 20 15.46 -5.81 11.91
N GLN A 21 14.87 -4.77 11.33
CA GLN A 21 13.54 -4.83 10.75
C GLN A 21 13.57 -5.99 9.76
N ALA A 22 12.93 -7.11 10.11
CA ALA A 22 13.04 -8.33 9.33
C ALA A 22 12.28 -8.07 8.02
N THR A 23 13.03 -7.96 6.92
CA THR A 23 12.43 -7.89 5.58
C THR A 23 11.46 -9.05 5.40
N PRO A 24 10.27 -8.83 4.84
CA PRO A 24 9.31 -9.91 4.64
C PRO A 24 9.94 -11.08 3.89
N THR A 25 9.66 -12.31 4.31
CA THR A 25 10.28 -13.52 3.73
C THR A 25 9.95 -13.72 2.25
N TRP A 26 8.86 -13.10 1.80
CA TRP A 26 8.44 -13.11 0.40
C TRP A 26 9.15 -12.04 -0.46
N LEU A 27 9.89 -11.10 0.14
CA LEU A 27 10.60 -10.04 -0.60
C LEU A 27 11.88 -10.60 -1.25
N LYS A 28 11.70 -11.33 -2.35
CA LYS A 28 12.76 -11.99 -3.14
C LYS A 28 12.58 -11.72 -4.63
N PRO A 29 13.64 -11.82 -5.45
CA PRO A 29 13.55 -11.59 -6.89
C PRO A 29 12.45 -12.44 -7.54
N GLY A 30 11.67 -11.84 -8.42
CA GLY A 30 10.55 -12.49 -9.10
C GLY A 30 9.24 -12.49 -8.33
N THR A 31 9.21 -12.08 -7.05
CA THR A 31 7.96 -11.84 -6.34
C THR A 31 7.16 -10.72 -7.01
N TYR A 32 5.86 -10.92 -7.17
CA TYR A 32 4.97 -9.90 -7.71
C TYR A 32 3.65 -9.86 -6.97
N VAL A 33 3.03 -8.67 -6.96
CA VAL A 33 1.68 -8.44 -6.48
C VAL A 33 0.98 -7.53 -7.48
N THR A 34 -0.21 -7.91 -7.91
CA THR A 34 -1.04 -7.16 -8.84
C THR A 34 -2.39 -6.86 -8.18
N TYR A 35 -2.77 -5.60 -8.23
CA TYR A 35 -4.07 -5.09 -7.83
C TYR A 35 -4.87 -4.73 -9.07
N ALA A 36 -6.18 -4.91 -9.01
CA ALA A 36 -7.10 -4.55 -10.09
C ALA A 36 -8.16 -3.57 -9.61
N VAL A 37 -8.58 -2.73 -10.54
CA VAL A 37 -9.77 -1.89 -10.48
C VAL A 37 -10.60 -2.26 -11.71
N VAL A 38 -11.69 -2.98 -11.49
CA VAL A 38 -12.52 -3.52 -12.58
C VAL A 38 -13.65 -2.56 -12.93
N VAL A 39 -13.64 -2.12 -14.19
CA VAL A 39 -14.72 -1.32 -14.79
C VAL A 39 -15.39 -2.17 -15.88
N PRO A 40 -16.62 -2.67 -15.66
CA PRO A 40 -17.32 -3.46 -16.65
C PRO A 40 -17.87 -2.57 -17.76
N LYS A 41 -18.07 -3.14 -18.96
CA LYS A 41 -18.49 -2.39 -20.16
C LYS A 41 -19.85 -1.68 -20.04
N ASP A 42 -20.69 -2.14 -19.13
CA ASP A 42 -22.01 -1.55 -18.85
C ASP A 42 -21.94 -0.39 -17.85
N ALA A 43 -20.77 -0.12 -17.26
CA ALA A 43 -20.56 1.04 -16.42
C ALA A 43 -20.61 2.31 -17.28
N ARG A 44 -21.44 3.28 -16.88
CA ARG A 44 -21.32 4.66 -17.39
C ARG A 44 -20.04 5.26 -16.82
N PHE A 45 -19.42 6.21 -17.55
CA PHE A 45 -18.17 6.89 -17.19
C PHE A 45 -17.87 6.84 -15.70
N GLY A 46 -16.83 6.09 -15.33
CA GLY A 46 -16.43 5.88 -13.94
C GLY A 46 -15.92 7.17 -13.31
N THR A 47 -15.81 7.16 -11.97
CA THR A 47 -15.16 8.24 -11.20
C THR A 47 -13.63 8.19 -11.30
N ASN A 48 -13.09 7.32 -12.16
CA ASN A 48 -11.68 7.05 -12.30
C ASN A 48 -10.96 8.23 -12.93
N SER A 49 -10.00 8.78 -12.20
CA SER A 49 -9.14 9.85 -12.67
C SER A 49 -7.73 9.63 -12.17
N VAL A 50 -6.75 9.86 -13.03
CA VAL A 50 -5.32 9.80 -12.73
C VAL A 50 -4.70 11.09 -13.24
N MET A 51 -4.25 11.92 -12.32
CA MET A 51 -3.64 13.22 -12.61
C MET A 51 -2.14 13.06 -12.65
N VAL A 52 -1.53 13.40 -13.77
CA VAL A 52 -0.11 13.16 -14.04
C VAL A 52 0.60 14.49 -14.26
N LYS A 53 1.70 14.72 -13.54
CA LYS A 53 2.56 15.88 -13.75
C LYS A 53 3.75 15.47 -14.64
N LEU A 54 3.89 16.12 -15.79
CA LEU A 54 4.79 15.65 -16.86
C LEU A 54 6.27 15.68 -16.48
N ASP A 55 6.72 16.75 -15.81
CA ASP A 55 8.11 16.92 -15.37
C ASP A 55 8.54 15.92 -14.28
N MET A 56 7.59 15.15 -13.71
CA MET A 56 7.85 14.07 -12.78
C MET A 56 7.88 12.68 -13.44
N LEU A 57 7.36 12.54 -14.66
CA LEU A 57 7.40 11.28 -15.38
C LEU A 57 8.85 10.93 -15.73
N ASN A 58 9.19 9.65 -15.79
CA ASN A 58 10.41 9.22 -16.48
C ASN A 58 10.24 9.24 -18.01
N GLU A 59 11.35 9.15 -18.73
CA GLU A 59 11.37 9.20 -20.20
C GLU A 59 10.44 8.17 -20.82
N ARG A 60 10.47 6.91 -20.37
CA ARG A 60 9.63 5.84 -20.91
C ARG A 60 8.13 6.13 -20.75
N SER A 61 7.72 6.60 -19.58
CA SER A 61 6.31 6.90 -19.28
C SER A 61 5.83 8.14 -20.03
N PHE A 62 6.71 9.13 -20.18
CA PHE A 62 6.45 10.29 -21.02
C PHE A 62 6.28 9.90 -22.50
N GLU A 63 7.20 9.11 -23.07
CA GLU A 63 7.12 8.65 -24.47
C GLU A 63 5.84 7.83 -24.74
N ALA A 64 5.37 7.06 -23.76
CA ALA A 64 4.09 6.34 -23.88
C ALA A 64 2.88 7.27 -23.96
N LEU A 65 2.95 8.43 -23.30
CA LEU A 65 1.87 9.41 -23.22
C LEU A 65 1.95 10.48 -24.33
N TYR A 66 3.16 10.77 -24.82
CA TYR A 66 3.48 11.86 -25.74
C TYR A 66 2.60 11.92 -27.00
N PRO A 67 2.35 10.82 -27.75
CA PRO A 67 1.52 10.87 -28.96
C PRO A 67 0.09 11.38 -28.69
N TYR A 68 -0.43 11.11 -27.50
CA TYR A 68 -1.76 11.53 -27.08
C TYR A 68 -1.79 12.99 -26.64
N LEU A 69 -0.74 13.45 -25.95
CA LEU A 69 -0.59 14.85 -25.55
C LEU A 69 -0.48 15.77 -26.77
N VAL A 70 0.34 15.40 -27.76
CA VAL A 70 0.46 16.17 -29.01
C VAL A 70 -0.88 16.32 -29.71
N LYS A 71 -1.67 15.25 -29.72
CA LYS A 71 -3.01 15.26 -30.31
C LYS A 71 -4.00 16.10 -29.50
N ALA A 72 -3.98 15.98 -28.18
CA ALA A 72 -4.89 16.70 -27.29
C ALA A 72 -4.62 18.22 -27.27
N GLU A 73 -3.35 18.59 -27.24
CA GLU A 73 -2.91 20.00 -27.16
C GLU A 73 -2.78 20.67 -28.54
N GLY A 74 -2.69 19.90 -29.63
CA GLY A 74 -2.46 20.43 -30.98
C GLY A 74 -1.09 21.07 -31.17
N ARG A 75 -0.12 20.76 -30.30
CA ARG A 75 1.27 21.26 -30.33
C ARG A 75 2.22 20.20 -29.78
N ASN A 76 3.52 20.39 -30.02
CA ASN A 76 4.53 19.62 -29.31
C ASN A 76 4.52 19.99 -27.82
N VAL A 77 4.61 18.97 -26.97
CA VAL A 77 4.67 19.10 -25.51
C VAL A 77 6.03 18.56 -25.06
N SER A 78 6.79 19.32 -24.28
CA SER A 78 8.03 18.84 -23.68
C SER A 78 7.76 18.17 -22.33
N ARG A 79 8.58 17.18 -21.98
CA ARG A 79 8.56 16.52 -20.67
C ARG A 79 8.83 17.49 -19.53
N ASP A 80 9.71 18.47 -19.75
CA ASP A 80 10.09 19.47 -18.75
C ASP A 80 9.06 20.60 -18.62
N GLU A 81 7.94 20.54 -19.37
CA GLU A 81 6.85 21.48 -19.16
C GLU A 81 6.22 21.23 -17.80
N ASN A 82 6.12 22.29 -17.00
CA ASN A 82 5.27 22.31 -15.83
C ASN A 82 3.81 22.26 -16.30
N TYR A 83 3.30 21.05 -16.54
CA TYR A 83 1.96 20.76 -17.02
C TYR A 83 1.41 19.53 -16.31
N VAL A 84 0.12 19.58 -15.95
CA VAL A 84 -0.61 18.47 -15.37
C VAL A 84 -1.66 18.02 -16.37
N THR A 85 -1.67 16.74 -16.68
CA THR A 85 -2.67 16.13 -17.56
C THR A 85 -3.59 15.19 -16.81
N ALA A 86 -4.85 15.16 -17.22
CA ALA A 86 -5.85 14.25 -16.67
C ALA A 86 -6.02 13.01 -17.55
N LEU A 87 -5.87 11.84 -16.94
CA LEU A 87 -6.21 10.55 -17.56
C LEU A 87 -7.51 10.03 -16.95
N TRP A 88 -8.41 9.56 -17.81
CA TRP A 88 -9.73 9.05 -17.42
C TRP A 88 -9.89 7.60 -17.90
N PRO A 89 -9.42 6.62 -17.12
CA PRO A 89 -9.56 5.21 -17.46
C PRO A 89 -11.02 4.78 -17.40
N THR A 90 -11.54 4.23 -18.50
CA THR A 90 -12.89 3.65 -18.55
C THR A 90 -12.90 2.13 -18.59
N GLY A 91 -11.73 1.51 -18.77
CA GLY A 91 -11.54 0.07 -18.73
C GLY A 91 -10.92 -0.41 -17.41
N THR A 92 -10.74 -1.74 -17.33
CA THR A 92 -10.09 -2.38 -16.18
C THR A 92 -8.64 -1.94 -16.08
N SER A 93 -8.20 -1.51 -14.89
CA SER A 93 -6.84 -1.03 -14.67
C SER A 93 -6.09 -1.93 -13.68
N TYR A 94 -4.78 -2.03 -13.83
CA TYR A 94 -3.91 -2.86 -13.00
C TYR A 94 -2.75 -2.05 -12.42
N LEU A 95 -2.48 -2.25 -11.14
CA LEU A 95 -1.30 -1.75 -10.45
C LEU A 95 -0.45 -2.92 -10.00
N THR A 96 0.76 -3.04 -10.53
CA THR A 96 1.66 -4.17 -10.27
C THR A 96 2.95 -3.73 -9.63
N PHE A 97 3.36 -4.44 -8.59
CA PHE A 97 4.66 -4.33 -7.92
C PHE A 97 5.43 -5.61 -8.18
N ARG A 98 6.64 -5.52 -8.71
CA ARG A 98 7.50 -6.69 -8.97
C ARG A 98 8.90 -6.45 -8.42
N VAL A 99 9.37 -7.38 -7.60
CA VAL A 99 10.74 -7.39 -7.10
C VAL A 99 11.65 -7.85 -8.23
N LEU A 100 12.49 -6.95 -8.74
CA LEU A 100 13.44 -7.24 -9.81
C LEU A 100 14.71 -7.88 -9.26
N SER A 101 15.27 -7.29 -8.21
CA SER A 101 16.48 -7.76 -7.53
C SER A 101 16.43 -7.42 -6.05
N VAL A 102 17.17 -8.20 -5.26
CA VAL A 102 17.38 -7.99 -3.83
C VAL A 102 18.86 -8.21 -3.57
N ASP A 103 19.53 -7.15 -3.14
CA ASP A 103 20.91 -7.14 -2.68
C ASP A 103 20.94 -7.00 -1.16
N ASN A 104 22.12 -7.10 -0.52
CA ASN A 104 22.23 -7.15 0.95
C ASN A 104 21.49 -6.03 1.71
N ASN A 105 21.41 -4.83 1.16
CA ASN A 105 20.77 -3.69 1.83
C ASN A 105 19.64 -3.05 0.99
N THR A 106 19.41 -3.49 -0.25
CA THR A 106 18.48 -2.79 -1.15
C THR A 106 17.70 -3.75 -2.02
N ALA A 107 16.47 -3.40 -2.37
CA ALA A 107 15.69 -4.08 -3.41
C ALA A 107 15.30 -3.12 -4.53
N LYS A 108 15.25 -3.62 -5.77
CA LYS A 108 14.71 -2.89 -6.92
C LYS A 108 13.29 -3.37 -7.18
N ILE A 109 12.34 -2.43 -7.13
CA ILE A 109 10.90 -2.72 -7.28
C ILE A 109 10.41 -2.03 -8.54
N LEU A 110 9.99 -2.82 -9.53
CA LEU A 110 9.25 -2.29 -10.68
C LEU A 110 7.81 -2.03 -10.25
N VAL A 111 7.38 -0.79 -10.36
CA VAL A 111 5.99 -0.38 -10.23
C VAL A 111 5.44 -0.13 -11.63
N ARG A 112 4.27 -0.68 -11.93
CA ARG A 112 3.64 -0.59 -13.25
C ARG A 112 2.15 -0.31 -13.08
N LEU A 113 1.71 0.83 -13.60
CA LEU A 113 0.31 1.20 -13.74
C LEU A 113 -0.13 0.99 -15.18
N GLU A 114 -1.04 0.05 -15.39
CA GLU A 114 -1.63 -0.28 -16.69
C GLU A 114 -3.09 0.16 -16.70
N LEU A 115 -3.42 1.09 -17.59
CA LEU A 115 -4.74 1.70 -17.72
C LEU A 115 -5.35 1.29 -19.06
N HIS A 116 -6.59 0.81 -19.06
CA HIS A 116 -7.31 0.42 -20.29
C HIS A 116 -8.41 1.42 -20.62
N ASP A 117 -8.66 1.59 -21.93
CA ASP A 117 -9.68 2.47 -22.51
C ASP A 117 -9.63 3.87 -21.88
N VAL A 118 -8.50 4.55 -22.05
CA VAL A 118 -8.17 5.80 -21.37
C VAL A 118 -8.45 6.99 -22.27
N ALA A 119 -9.24 7.95 -21.78
CA ALA A 119 -9.31 9.28 -22.38
C ALA A 119 -8.23 10.18 -21.76
N ILE A 120 -7.52 10.93 -22.59
CA ILE A 120 -6.50 11.91 -22.17
C ILE A 120 -7.09 13.30 -22.34
N GLU A 121 -7.06 14.12 -21.27
CA GLU A 121 -7.75 15.40 -21.10
C GLU A 121 -9.28 15.28 -21.19
N ARG A 122 -9.79 14.90 -22.36
CA ARG A 122 -11.22 14.74 -22.65
C ARG A 122 -11.48 13.57 -23.62
N PRO A 123 -12.64 12.88 -23.52
CA PRO A 123 -12.95 11.70 -24.35
C PRO A 123 -12.95 11.92 -25.86
N ASP A 124 -13.13 13.15 -26.32
CA ASP A 124 -13.20 13.54 -27.73
C ASP A 124 -11.83 13.91 -28.34
N LEU A 125 -10.81 14.16 -27.51
CA LEU A 125 -9.51 14.63 -27.96
C LEU A 125 -8.57 13.48 -28.32
N ALA A 126 -8.21 12.68 -27.31
CA ALA A 126 -7.26 11.59 -27.46
C ALA A 126 -7.64 10.41 -26.58
N ASN A 127 -7.55 9.20 -27.15
CA ASN A 127 -7.88 7.96 -26.47
C ASN A 127 -6.78 6.93 -26.71
N ALA A 128 -6.41 6.21 -25.65
CA ALA A 128 -5.50 5.07 -25.68
C ALA A 128 -6.27 3.80 -25.31
N SER A 129 -6.14 2.74 -26.10
CA SER A 129 -6.71 1.44 -25.71
C SER A 129 -5.99 0.88 -24.48
N VAL A 130 -4.66 1.04 -24.42
CA VAL A 130 -3.84 0.69 -23.26
C VAL A 130 -2.76 1.76 -23.10
N LEU A 131 -2.63 2.30 -21.88
CA LEU A 131 -1.56 3.21 -21.48
C LEU A 131 -0.81 2.62 -20.28
N VAL A 132 0.52 2.59 -20.35
CA VAL A 132 1.36 2.00 -19.30
C VAL A 132 2.35 3.05 -18.80
N LEU A 133 2.26 3.36 -17.50
CA LEU A 133 3.25 4.13 -16.77
C LEU A 133 4.04 3.18 -15.86
N SER A 134 5.34 3.37 -15.74
CA SER A 134 6.16 2.47 -14.92
C SER A 134 7.43 3.13 -14.41
N GLU A 135 7.89 2.75 -13.23
CA GLU A 135 9.15 3.19 -12.62
C GLU A 135 9.83 2.05 -11.86
N VAL A 136 11.15 2.11 -11.76
CA VAL A 136 11.94 1.22 -10.90
C VAL A 136 12.39 1.97 -9.65
N LEU A 137 11.72 1.70 -8.54
CA LEU A 137 12.04 2.29 -7.25
C LEU A 137 13.12 1.48 -6.52
N THR A 138 13.97 2.18 -5.78
CA THR A 138 14.99 1.56 -4.92
C THR A 138 14.51 1.59 -3.48
N LEU A 139 14.30 0.42 -2.90
CA LEU A 139 13.93 0.24 -1.50
C LEU A 139 15.19 -0.03 -0.68
N ASP A 140 15.46 0.78 0.35
CA ASP A 140 16.44 0.46 1.38
C ASP A 140 15.81 -0.48 2.41
N LEU A 141 16.39 -1.67 2.52
CA LEU A 141 15.91 -2.74 3.38
C LEU A 141 16.19 -2.51 4.86
N ARG A 142 17.15 -1.63 5.20
CA ARG A 142 17.46 -1.28 6.59
C ARG A 142 16.42 -0.33 7.19
N THR A 143 15.94 0.59 6.37
CA THR A 143 14.99 1.64 6.79
C THR A 143 13.54 1.31 6.39
N GLY A 144 13.35 0.39 5.44
CA GLY A 144 12.05 0.07 4.87
C GLY A 144 11.47 1.23 4.06
N ALA A 145 12.31 2.07 3.46
CA ALA A 145 11.92 3.27 2.73
C ALA A 145 12.50 3.28 1.31
N TYR A 146 11.75 3.83 0.37
CA TYR A 146 12.25 4.20 -0.95
C TYR A 146 13.27 5.33 -0.85
N VAL A 147 14.30 5.23 -1.68
CA VAL A 147 15.42 6.16 -1.69
C VAL A 147 15.65 6.70 -3.09
N ILE A 148 15.75 8.03 -3.22
CA ILE A 148 16.14 8.72 -4.45
C ILE A 148 17.41 9.51 -4.13
N ASN A 149 18.50 9.24 -4.87
CA ASN A 149 19.80 9.89 -4.68
C ASN A 149 20.33 9.85 -3.22
N GLY A 150 20.06 8.75 -2.50
CA GLY A 150 20.46 8.58 -1.10
C GLY A 150 19.48 9.18 -0.07
N THR A 151 18.48 9.94 -0.51
CA THR A 151 17.46 10.55 0.36
C THR A 151 16.22 9.66 0.46
N PRO A 152 15.75 9.29 1.66
CA PRO A 152 14.49 8.59 1.84
C PRO A 152 13.30 9.48 1.43
N VAL A 153 12.44 8.96 0.56
CA VAL A 153 11.31 9.72 -0.02
C VAL A 153 9.94 9.15 0.31
N GLY A 154 9.84 7.91 0.77
CA GLY A 154 8.56 7.32 1.16
C GLY A 154 8.67 5.89 1.63
N ARG A 155 7.61 5.35 2.22
CA ARG A 155 7.48 3.95 2.57
C ARG A 155 6.66 3.24 1.49
N PRO A 156 6.92 1.94 1.26
CA PRO A 156 6.04 1.12 0.44
C PRO A 156 4.60 1.17 0.97
N SER A 157 3.62 1.30 0.08
CA SER A 157 2.23 1.12 0.46
C SER A 157 1.68 -0.25 0.08
N PHE A 158 2.33 -0.99 -0.81
CA PHE A 158 1.91 -2.35 -1.16
C PHE A 158 2.21 -3.38 -0.06
N PHE A 159 3.01 -3.01 0.94
CA PHE A 159 3.20 -3.79 2.15
C PHE A 159 3.58 -2.93 3.35
N VAL A 160 3.40 -3.49 4.55
CA VAL A 160 3.89 -2.98 5.83
C VAL A 160 4.63 -4.07 6.58
N ASP A 161 5.47 -3.70 7.55
CA ASP A 161 5.93 -4.64 8.57
C ASP A 161 4.77 -4.88 9.56
N PRO A 162 4.18 -6.09 9.62
CA PRO A 162 3.03 -6.34 10.49
C PRO A 162 3.42 -6.37 11.98
N SER A 163 4.70 -6.57 12.31
CA SER A 163 5.19 -6.57 13.69
C SER A 163 5.41 -5.14 14.21
N PHE A 164 5.73 -4.22 13.31
CA PHE A 164 5.97 -2.81 13.62
C PHE A 164 5.43 -1.89 12.52
N PRO A 165 4.10 -1.85 12.31
CA PRO A 165 3.50 -0.99 11.31
C PRO A 165 3.69 0.49 11.68
N PRO A 166 3.75 1.39 10.69
CA PRO A 166 3.94 2.81 10.96
C PRO A 166 2.75 3.38 11.73
N GLY A 167 3.01 3.86 12.94
CA GLY A 167 1.99 4.47 13.81
C GLY A 167 1.60 5.90 13.38
N PRO A 168 0.55 6.48 13.99
CA PRO A 168 0.13 7.85 13.71
C PRO A 168 1.29 8.87 13.80
N GLY A 169 1.35 9.79 12.84
CA GLY A 169 2.41 10.79 12.67
C GLY A 169 3.63 10.32 11.86
N ALA A 170 3.79 9.00 11.65
CA ALA A 170 4.87 8.46 10.84
C ALA A 170 4.74 8.91 9.37
N VAL A 171 5.87 9.23 8.75
CA VAL A 171 5.93 9.67 7.34
C VAL A 171 5.75 8.47 6.41
N LEU A 172 4.81 8.59 5.48
CA LEU A 172 4.58 7.66 4.37
C LEU A 172 5.19 8.15 3.06
N LEU A 173 5.17 9.47 2.83
CA LEU A 173 5.77 10.12 1.67
C LEU A 173 6.32 11.48 2.08
N ASN A 174 7.52 11.81 1.60
CA ASN A 174 8.14 13.12 1.74
C ASN A 174 8.91 13.44 0.46
N VAL A 175 8.28 14.23 -0.41
CA VAL A 175 8.83 14.61 -1.71
C VAL A 175 8.63 16.09 -1.95
N THR A 176 9.52 16.68 -2.74
CA THR A 176 9.31 18.03 -3.29
C THR A 176 8.72 17.89 -4.68
N VAL A 177 7.50 18.39 -4.85
CA VAL A 177 6.83 18.46 -6.15
C VAL A 177 7.13 19.83 -6.77
N PRO A 178 7.63 19.90 -8.02
CA PRO A 178 7.84 21.17 -8.71
C PRO A 178 6.56 22.02 -8.67
N GLU A 179 6.69 23.31 -8.32
CA GLU A 179 5.59 24.28 -8.12
C GLU A 179 4.54 23.92 -7.04
N GLY A 180 4.48 22.66 -6.60
CA GLY A 180 3.59 22.18 -5.54
C GLY A 180 4.21 22.21 -4.15
N GLY A 181 5.53 22.43 -4.05
CA GLY A 181 6.26 22.52 -2.79
C GLY A 181 6.50 21.17 -2.12
N ASN A 182 6.74 21.18 -0.81
CA ASN A 182 7.03 19.97 -0.05
C ASN A 182 5.75 19.24 0.33
N TRP A 183 5.61 18.02 -0.18
CA TRP A 183 4.49 17.13 0.09
C TRP A 183 4.90 16.12 1.14
N VAL A 184 4.25 16.19 2.31
CA VAL A 184 4.50 15.28 3.42
C VAL A 184 3.21 14.58 3.78
N MET A 185 3.10 13.31 3.41
CA MET A 185 1.99 12.43 3.77
C MET A 185 2.35 11.66 5.03
N ARG A 186 1.49 11.68 6.03
CA ARG A 186 1.68 11.02 7.32
C ARG A 186 0.55 10.07 7.62
N VAL A 187 0.84 9.03 8.40
CA VAL A 187 -0.21 8.18 8.98
C VAL A 187 -1.08 9.03 9.89
N LYS A 188 -2.36 9.11 9.58
CA LYS A 188 -3.37 9.74 10.43
C LYS A 188 -3.98 8.73 11.38
N ASN A 189 -4.23 7.51 10.90
CA ASN A 189 -4.87 6.47 11.68
C ASN A 189 -4.28 5.09 11.37
N LEU A 190 -4.09 4.31 12.42
CA LEU A 190 -3.72 2.90 12.37
C LEU A 190 -4.73 2.15 13.23
N SER A 191 -5.50 1.24 12.64
CA SER A 191 -6.59 0.53 13.32
C SER A 191 -6.56 -0.95 13.03
N TYR A 192 -6.81 -1.75 14.07
CA TYR A 192 -7.02 -3.19 13.96
C TYR A 192 -8.51 -3.57 14.12
N SER A 193 -9.36 -2.58 14.42
CA SER A 193 -10.76 -2.79 14.80
C SER A 193 -11.75 -2.39 13.72
N ARG A 194 -11.38 -1.50 12.79
CA ARG A 194 -12.29 -0.95 11.75
C ARG A 194 -13.00 -2.04 10.93
N TYR A 195 -12.32 -3.16 10.67
CA TYR A 195 -12.84 -4.29 9.90
C TYR A 195 -12.86 -5.61 10.68
N ARG A 196 -12.80 -5.58 12.01
CA ARG A 196 -12.65 -6.79 12.85
C ARG A 196 -13.82 -7.79 12.75
N ASP A 197 -14.99 -7.31 12.35
CA ASP A 197 -16.23 -8.08 12.30
C ASP A 197 -16.64 -8.41 10.84
N PHE A 198 -15.75 -8.13 9.88
CA PHE A 198 -16.04 -8.27 8.45
C PHE A 198 -15.08 -9.20 7.73
N GLU A 199 -15.61 -10.08 6.89
CA GLU A 199 -14.84 -10.77 5.84
C GLU A 199 -14.61 -9.77 4.69
N VAL A 200 -13.36 -9.60 4.25
CA VAL A 200 -12.98 -8.66 3.19
C VAL A 200 -12.77 -9.43 1.89
N LEU A 201 -13.56 -9.10 0.88
CA LEU A 201 -13.51 -9.69 -0.45
C LEU A 201 -12.47 -8.97 -1.31
N THR A 202 -11.74 -9.74 -2.11
CA THR A 202 -10.85 -9.27 -3.17
C THR A 202 -11.10 -10.09 -4.44
N HIS A 203 -10.41 -9.79 -5.54
CA HIS A 203 -10.50 -10.60 -6.76
C HIS A 203 -9.76 -11.94 -6.62
N LEU A 204 -8.74 -12.00 -5.74
CA LEU A 204 -7.97 -13.22 -5.51
C LEU A 204 -8.73 -14.21 -4.61
N ARG A 205 -9.18 -13.75 -3.44
CA ARG A 205 -9.90 -14.54 -2.44
C ARG A 205 -10.60 -13.65 -1.40
N ALA A 206 -11.35 -14.26 -0.51
CA ALA A 206 -11.79 -13.62 0.72
C ALA A 206 -10.71 -13.72 1.80
N PHE A 207 -10.58 -12.66 2.60
CA PHE A 207 -9.71 -12.57 3.76
C PHE A 207 -10.55 -12.34 5.02
N HIS A 208 -10.07 -12.86 6.14
CA HIS A 208 -10.70 -12.82 7.45
C HIS A 208 -9.87 -11.98 8.41
N PRO A 209 -10.53 -11.34 9.38
CA PRO A 209 -9.85 -10.55 10.39
C PRO A 209 -8.93 -11.42 11.27
N PRO A 210 -7.90 -10.83 11.91
CA PRO A 210 -7.66 -9.39 12.01
C PRO A 210 -7.02 -8.77 10.76
N PHE A 211 -7.19 -7.46 10.59
CA PHE A 211 -6.53 -6.68 9.54
C PHE A 211 -5.76 -5.52 10.15
N ILE A 212 -4.75 -5.05 9.43
CA ILE A 212 -4.11 -3.76 9.71
C ILE A 212 -4.75 -2.75 8.76
N TYR A 213 -5.51 -1.80 9.27
CA TYR A 213 -6.00 -0.67 8.50
C TYR A 213 -5.11 0.55 8.73
N LEU A 214 -4.62 1.14 7.66
CA LEU A 214 -3.83 2.36 7.67
C LEU A 214 -4.54 3.43 6.84
N GLU A 215 -4.58 4.65 7.36
CA GLU A 215 -5.10 5.84 6.66
C GLU A 215 -4.12 6.99 6.88
N SER A 216 -3.83 7.72 5.82
CA SER A 216 -2.99 8.92 5.86
C SER A 216 -3.80 10.20 6.10
N ASP A 217 -3.10 11.29 6.37
CA ASP A 217 -3.63 12.63 6.16
C ASP A 217 -3.75 12.94 4.65
N VAL A 218 -4.43 14.05 4.36
CA VAL A 218 -4.56 14.56 3.00
C VAL A 218 -3.48 15.61 2.78
N VAL A 219 -2.64 15.39 1.76
CA VAL A 219 -1.73 16.41 1.26
C VAL A 219 -2.50 17.26 0.25
N GLY A 220 -2.93 18.44 0.68
CA GLY A 220 -3.56 19.43 -0.21
C GLY A 220 -2.52 20.11 -1.10
N PHE A 221 -2.89 20.38 -2.35
CA PHE A 221 -2.01 21.05 -3.30
C PHE A 221 -2.78 21.97 -4.24
N ASN A 222 -2.06 22.94 -4.80
CA ASN A 222 -2.52 23.82 -5.86
C ASN A 222 -1.40 23.99 -6.88
N LEU A 223 -1.54 23.30 -8.01
CA LEU A 223 -0.62 23.33 -9.14
C LEU A 223 -1.16 24.27 -10.19
N HIS A 224 -0.30 25.12 -10.74
CA HIS A 224 -0.69 26.07 -11.77
C HIS A 224 0.44 26.22 -12.78
N GLY A 225 0.05 26.48 -14.01
CA GLY A 225 0.95 26.90 -15.08
C GLY A 225 0.30 28.00 -15.90
N PRO A 226 0.91 28.39 -17.03
CA PRO A 226 0.41 29.47 -17.88
C PRO A 226 -1.05 29.27 -18.32
N ASP A 227 -1.41 28.03 -18.65
CA ASP A 227 -2.70 27.68 -19.28
C ASP A 227 -3.56 26.71 -18.46
N TYR A 228 -3.15 26.38 -17.22
CA TYR A 228 -3.93 25.48 -16.35
C TYR A 228 -3.84 25.86 -14.88
N SER A 229 -4.87 25.47 -14.13
CA SER A 229 -4.91 25.53 -12.67
C SER A 229 -5.59 24.27 -12.16
N PHE A 230 -4.91 23.54 -11.27
CA PHE A 230 -5.36 22.28 -10.72
C PHE A 230 -5.15 22.28 -9.21
N SER A 231 -6.24 22.29 -8.46
CA SER A 231 -6.22 22.14 -7.01
C SER A 231 -6.84 20.81 -6.62
N GLY A 232 -6.31 20.20 -5.57
CA GLY A 232 -6.76 18.90 -5.13
C GLY A 232 -6.11 18.46 -3.84
N GLY A 233 -6.32 17.20 -3.51
CA GLY A 233 -5.65 16.53 -2.42
C GLY A 233 -5.22 15.13 -2.83
N THR A 234 -4.17 14.64 -2.20
CA THR A 234 -3.74 13.25 -2.33
C THR A 234 -3.66 12.62 -0.94
N ALA A 235 -4.19 11.41 -0.82
CA ALA A 235 -4.27 10.66 0.43
C ALA A 235 -4.16 9.17 0.12
N PHE A 236 -3.94 8.36 1.14
CA PHE A 236 -3.79 6.92 1.01
C PHE A 236 -4.47 6.20 2.17
N SER A 237 -5.27 5.18 1.87
CA SER A 237 -5.75 4.25 2.89
C SER A 237 -5.89 2.83 2.36
N ALA A 238 -5.49 1.86 3.19
CA ALA A 238 -5.47 0.46 2.80
C ALA A 238 -5.61 -0.50 3.97
N LEU A 239 -6.04 -1.71 3.62
CA LEU A 239 -6.05 -2.90 4.46
C LEU A 239 -4.87 -3.79 4.11
N TYR A 240 -4.22 -4.32 5.14
CA TYR A 240 -3.13 -5.27 5.01
C TYR A 240 -3.45 -6.57 5.75
N ASP A 241 -3.01 -7.68 5.16
CA ASP A 241 -2.99 -8.98 5.80
C ASP A 241 -1.91 -9.01 6.89
N PRO A 242 -2.22 -9.34 8.15
CA PRO A 242 -1.23 -9.37 9.24
C PRO A 242 -0.22 -10.51 9.10
N SER A 243 -0.50 -11.55 8.31
CA SER A 243 0.41 -12.70 8.18
C SER A 243 1.59 -12.42 7.26
N THR A 244 1.36 -11.65 6.19
CA THR A 244 2.35 -11.30 5.17
C THR A 244 2.74 -9.83 5.22
N GLY A 245 1.90 -8.96 5.78
CA GLY A 245 2.03 -7.51 5.68
C GLY A 245 1.62 -6.95 4.33
N LEU A 246 1.14 -7.76 3.37
CA LEU A 246 0.74 -7.28 2.05
C LEU A 246 -0.57 -6.50 2.10
N MET A 247 -0.65 -5.43 1.30
CA MET A 247 -1.92 -4.76 1.04
C MET A 247 -2.86 -5.75 0.34
N ILE A 248 -4.09 -5.84 0.81
CA ILE A 248 -5.15 -6.68 0.22
C ILE A 248 -6.22 -5.84 -0.48
N ALA A 249 -6.48 -4.61 -0.01
CA ALA A 249 -7.43 -3.70 -0.61
C ALA A 249 -7.17 -2.24 -0.20
N SER A 250 -7.56 -1.28 -1.04
CA SER A 250 -7.50 0.17 -0.74
C SER A 250 -8.89 0.83 -0.84
N ASP A 251 -9.04 2.01 -0.23
CA ASP A 251 -10.21 2.85 -0.51
C ASP A 251 -10.07 3.51 -1.89
N MET A 252 -11.19 3.98 -2.44
CA MET A 252 -11.29 4.57 -3.79
C MET A 252 -10.42 5.84 -3.99
N PHE A 253 -10.29 6.65 -2.94
CA PHE A 253 -9.52 7.91 -2.96
C PHE A 253 -8.08 7.70 -2.47
N SER A 254 -7.45 6.59 -2.86
CA SER A 254 -6.10 6.24 -2.46
C SER A 254 -5.12 6.44 -3.61
N THR A 255 -4.12 7.29 -3.37
CA THR A 255 -2.92 7.45 -4.21
C THR A 255 -1.74 6.84 -3.46
N PRO A 256 -1.35 5.58 -3.77
CA PRO A 256 -0.12 4.99 -3.29
C PRO A 256 1.10 5.94 -3.43
N PRO A 257 2.01 6.02 -2.44
CA PRO A 257 3.25 6.78 -2.53
C PRO A 257 4.02 6.51 -3.83
N GLU A 258 4.01 5.26 -4.30
CA GLU A 258 4.68 4.85 -5.53
C GLU A 258 4.05 5.48 -6.78
N LEU A 259 2.75 5.76 -6.78
CA LEU A 259 2.12 6.51 -7.86
C LEU A 259 2.67 7.95 -7.89
N VAL A 260 2.82 8.60 -6.73
CA VAL A 260 3.42 9.95 -6.66
C VAL A 260 4.86 9.94 -7.14
N LEU A 261 5.65 8.94 -6.76
CA LEU A 261 7.03 8.77 -7.22
C LEU A 261 7.14 8.47 -8.74
N MET A 262 6.05 8.04 -9.39
CA MET A 262 5.94 7.88 -10.84
C MET A 262 5.44 9.14 -11.57
N GLY A 263 5.11 10.22 -10.85
CA GLY A 263 4.53 11.43 -11.40
C GLY A 263 3.00 11.49 -11.42
N VAL A 264 2.31 10.51 -10.81
CA VAL A 264 0.86 10.56 -10.59
C VAL A 264 0.59 11.31 -9.28
N VAL A 265 0.23 12.59 -9.40
CA VAL A 265 0.07 13.49 -8.26
C VAL A 265 -1.26 13.30 -7.51
N SER A 266 -2.26 12.73 -8.16
CA SER A 266 -3.54 12.35 -7.53
C SER A 266 -4.20 11.25 -8.34
N SER A 267 -4.83 10.29 -7.65
CA SER A 267 -5.65 9.27 -8.29
C SER A 267 -6.94 9.01 -7.51
N THR A 268 -8.05 8.91 -8.23
CA THR A 268 -9.30 8.32 -7.76
C THR A 268 -9.56 7.11 -8.61
N MET A 269 -9.67 5.93 -8.01
CA MET A 269 -9.85 4.67 -8.75
C MET A 269 -10.95 3.84 -8.08
N GLU A 270 -12.08 3.72 -8.76
CA GLU A 270 -13.25 2.96 -8.38
C GLU A 270 -13.31 1.62 -9.13
N ASP A 271 -13.16 0.53 -8.39
CA ASP A 271 -13.61 -0.78 -8.80
C ASP A 271 -15.13 -0.83 -8.76
N VAL A 272 -15.74 -0.65 -9.94
CA VAL A 272 -17.19 -0.57 -10.10
C VAL A 272 -17.86 -1.90 -9.71
N ASN A 273 -17.20 -3.03 -9.93
CA ASN A 273 -17.72 -4.33 -9.50
C ASN A 273 -17.75 -4.41 -7.97
N ALA A 274 -16.67 -4.04 -7.29
CA ALA A 274 -16.61 -3.97 -5.84
C ALA A 274 -17.64 -2.98 -5.28
N SER A 275 -17.79 -1.80 -5.88
CA SER A 275 -18.82 -0.81 -5.51
C SER A 275 -20.24 -1.37 -5.61
N ARG A 276 -20.58 -2.04 -6.71
CA ARG A 276 -21.89 -2.67 -6.91
C ARG A 276 -22.13 -3.78 -5.88
N ALA A 277 -21.13 -4.62 -5.65
CA ALA A 277 -21.19 -5.68 -4.63
C ALA A 277 -21.37 -5.09 -3.23
N LEU A 278 -20.58 -4.09 -2.85
CA LEU A 278 -20.65 -3.43 -1.55
C LEU A 278 -22.04 -2.86 -1.28
N ARG A 279 -22.66 -2.17 -2.26
CA ARG A 279 -24.03 -1.66 -2.13
C ARG A 279 -25.04 -2.76 -1.80
N LYS A 280 -24.94 -3.91 -2.47
CA LYS A 280 -25.78 -5.08 -2.20
C LYS A 280 -25.52 -5.66 -0.80
N LEU A 281 -24.26 -5.85 -0.44
CA LEU A 281 -23.85 -6.38 0.87
C LEU A 281 -24.33 -5.49 2.03
N LEU A 282 -24.28 -4.17 1.85
CA LEU A 282 -24.80 -3.22 2.84
C LEU A 282 -26.33 -3.29 2.96
N ALA A 283 -27.05 -3.40 1.85
CA ALA A 283 -28.51 -3.55 1.85
C ALA A 283 -28.96 -4.85 2.54
N GLU A 284 -28.16 -5.90 2.45
CA GLU A 284 -28.39 -7.21 3.10
C GLU A 284 -27.89 -7.27 4.55
N ASN A 285 -27.33 -6.18 5.08
CA ASN A 285 -26.65 -6.14 6.38
C ASN A 285 -25.61 -7.27 6.55
N SER A 286 -24.92 -7.61 5.46
CA SER A 286 -23.92 -8.67 5.44
C SER A 286 -22.70 -8.30 6.29
N ASN A 287 -22.02 -9.32 6.83
CA ASN A 287 -20.71 -9.20 7.43
C ASN A 287 -19.57 -9.28 6.40
N ARG A 288 -19.87 -9.15 5.10
CA ARG A 288 -18.85 -9.06 4.04
C ARG A 288 -18.65 -7.62 3.59
N ARG A 289 -17.41 -7.28 3.24
CA ARG A 289 -17.06 -5.96 2.69
C ARG A 289 -16.18 -6.14 1.47
N TRP A 290 -16.39 -5.31 0.45
CA TRP A 290 -15.52 -5.20 -0.70
C TRP A 290 -15.16 -3.73 -0.86
N LEU A 291 -13.89 -3.39 -0.64
CA LEU A 291 -13.45 -2.00 -0.75
C LEU A 291 -13.44 -1.58 -2.21
N GLN A 292 -13.71 -0.31 -2.46
CA GLN A 292 -13.97 0.22 -3.80
C GLN A 292 -12.70 0.59 -4.57
N GLY A 293 -11.51 0.54 -3.96
CA GLY A 293 -10.25 0.93 -4.61
C GLY A 293 -9.51 -0.22 -5.27
N TRP A 294 -8.17 -0.18 -5.16
CA TRP A 294 -7.27 -1.22 -5.64
C TRP A 294 -7.43 -2.49 -4.81
N ASN A 295 -7.94 -3.57 -5.42
CA ASN A 295 -8.15 -4.86 -4.75
C ASN A 295 -7.14 -5.90 -5.25
N LEU A 296 -6.63 -6.72 -4.34
CA LEU A 296 -5.68 -7.78 -4.68
C LEU A 296 -6.27 -8.72 -5.74
N TYR A 297 -5.52 -8.91 -6.82
CA TYR A 297 -5.94 -9.66 -8.00
C TYR A 297 -5.09 -10.89 -8.23
N ALA A 298 -3.77 -10.75 -8.18
CA ALA A 298 -2.85 -11.86 -8.36
C ALA A 298 -1.54 -11.63 -7.61
N THR A 299 -0.93 -12.71 -7.10
CA THR A 299 0.38 -12.68 -6.45
C THR A 299 0.96 -14.09 -6.41
N ASN A 300 2.27 -14.20 -6.29
CA ASN A 300 2.96 -15.45 -5.95
C ASN A 300 3.41 -15.51 -4.47
N VAL A 301 2.96 -14.56 -3.65
CA VAL A 301 3.14 -14.60 -2.21
C VAL A 301 2.11 -15.54 -1.60
N GLU A 302 2.61 -16.50 -0.83
CA GLU A 302 1.78 -17.43 -0.08
C GLU A 302 1.20 -16.73 1.14
N PHE A 303 -0.13 -16.72 1.22
CA PHE A 303 -0.83 -16.36 2.44
C PHE A 303 -1.02 -17.61 3.28
N ARG A 304 -1.00 -17.46 4.60
CA ARG A 304 -1.43 -18.56 5.47
C ARG A 304 -2.88 -18.91 5.16
N ASP A 305 -3.19 -20.19 5.19
CA ASP A 305 -4.57 -20.65 5.22
C ASP A 305 -5.17 -20.11 6.51
N GLU A 306 -6.09 -19.17 6.33
CA GLU A 306 -6.95 -18.67 7.39
C GLU A 306 -7.98 -19.76 7.67
N GLY A 307 -7.53 -20.85 8.30
CA GLY A 307 -8.45 -21.58 9.16
C GLY A 307 -9.06 -20.56 10.11
N PRO A 308 -10.38 -20.61 10.42
CA PRO A 308 -10.90 -19.82 11.52
C PRO A 308 -9.93 -20.04 12.69
N PHE A 309 -9.59 -18.98 13.43
CA PHE A 309 -8.99 -19.16 14.75
C PHE A 309 -9.96 -20.08 15.49
N GLU A 310 -9.73 -21.39 15.41
CA GLU A 310 -10.56 -22.36 16.08
C GLU A 310 -10.39 -21.97 17.53
N ARG A 311 -11.47 -21.51 18.16
CA ARG A 311 -11.53 -21.53 19.61
C ARG A 311 -11.00 -22.90 19.99
N PRO A 312 -9.92 -22.98 20.80
CA PRO A 312 -9.32 -24.26 21.11
C PRO A 312 -10.44 -25.23 21.46
N GLY A 313 -10.53 -26.34 20.73
CA GLY A 313 -11.71 -27.22 20.76
C GLY A 313 -12.03 -27.80 22.14
N SER A 314 -11.21 -27.48 23.15
CA SER A 314 -11.42 -27.82 24.55
C SER A 314 -11.07 -26.64 25.48
N PRO A 315 -11.89 -26.40 26.52
CA PRO A 315 -11.55 -25.53 27.65
C PRO A 315 -10.19 -25.85 28.29
N LEU A 316 -9.68 -27.08 28.12
CA LEU A 316 -8.40 -27.54 28.66
C LEU A 316 -7.20 -26.72 28.17
N VAL A 317 -7.25 -26.14 26.97
CA VAL A 317 -6.16 -25.29 26.46
C VAL A 317 -6.04 -24.00 27.27
N TYR A 318 -7.17 -23.44 27.70
CA TYR A 318 -7.19 -22.28 28.59
C TYR A 318 -6.69 -22.64 29.99
N TYR A 319 -7.07 -23.80 30.53
CA TYR A 319 -6.54 -24.29 31.80
C TYR A 319 -5.04 -24.56 31.73
N PHE A 320 -4.54 -25.06 30.60
CA PHE A 320 -3.10 -25.28 30.37
C PHE A 320 -2.34 -23.96 30.26
N ALA A 321 -2.83 -22.99 29.49
CA ALA A 321 -2.20 -21.68 29.41
C ALA A 321 -2.18 -20.97 30.77
N LEU A 322 -3.28 -21.06 31.53
CA LEU A 322 -3.37 -20.53 32.88
C LEU A 322 -2.42 -21.24 33.85
N SER A 323 -2.30 -22.56 33.77
CA SER A 323 -1.39 -23.33 34.64
C SER A 323 0.08 -23.05 34.33
N VAL A 324 0.44 -22.85 33.06
CA VAL A 324 1.78 -22.38 32.65
C VAL A 324 2.07 -20.99 33.21
N LEU A 325 1.12 -20.05 33.11
CA LEU A 325 1.27 -18.71 33.68
C LEU A 325 1.44 -18.74 35.21
N ILE A 326 0.66 -19.58 35.91
CA ILE A 326 0.79 -19.78 37.36
C ILE A 326 2.16 -20.40 37.70
N ALA A 327 2.61 -21.41 36.95
CA ALA A 327 3.91 -22.04 37.16
C ALA A 327 5.07 -21.04 36.98
N ILE A 328 4.98 -20.16 35.98
CA ILE A 328 5.95 -19.07 35.77
C ILE A 328 5.91 -18.10 36.96
N ALA A 329 4.73 -17.69 37.42
CA ALA A 329 4.58 -16.77 38.55
C ALA A 329 5.14 -17.37 39.86
N VAL A 330 4.88 -18.65 40.12
CA VAL A 330 5.44 -19.37 41.28
C VAL A 330 6.96 -19.51 41.16
N GLY A 331 7.47 -19.87 39.97
CA GLY A 331 8.90 -19.95 39.70
C GLY A 331 9.61 -18.62 39.96
N ILE A 332 9.04 -17.49 39.50
CA ILE A 332 9.57 -16.15 39.75
C ILE A 332 9.54 -15.82 41.25
N ARG A 333 8.44 -16.12 41.95
CA ARG A 333 8.31 -15.88 43.40
C ARG A 333 9.35 -16.66 44.20
N ASP A 334 9.53 -17.93 43.90
CA ASP A 334 10.45 -18.80 44.64
C ASP A 334 11.92 -18.47 44.30
N LEU A 335 12.20 -18.04 43.07
CA LEU A 335 13.50 -17.46 42.69
C LEU A 335 13.78 -16.17 43.48
N TRP A 336 12.79 -15.28 43.63
CA TRP A 336 12.91 -14.05 44.42
C TRP A 336 13.17 -14.31 45.91
N ARG A 337 12.58 -15.36 46.48
CA ARG A 337 12.83 -15.78 47.86
C ARG A 337 14.23 -16.35 48.08
N TRP A 338 14.83 -16.94 47.04
CA TRP A 338 16.19 -17.48 47.09
C TRP A 338 17.29 -16.43 46.90
N VAL A 339 16.94 -15.29 46.31
CA VAL A 339 17.88 -14.18 46.04
C VAL A 339 17.90 -13.13 47.17
N ARG A 340 16.89 -13.13 48.06
CA ARG A 340 16.90 -12.40 49.33
C ARG A 340 17.54 -13.23 50.44
#